data_AF-A0AAU2NGB5-F1
#
_entry.id   AF-A0AAU2NGB5-F1
#
_cell.length_a   1.000
_cell.length_b   1.000
_cell.length_c   1.000
_cell.angle_alpha   90.00
_cell.angle_beta   90.00
_cell.angle_gamma   90.00
#
_symmetry.space_group_name_H-M   'P 1'
#
loop_
_entity.id
_entity.type
_entity.pdbx_description
1 polymer ?
#
loop_
_entity_poly.entity_id
_entity_poly.type
_entity_poly.pdbx_seq_one_letter_code
_entity_poly.pdbx_strand_id
1 'polypeptide(L)'
;MAAVPSLRAAADDPGLARLAGPGDSLTDVVDLRALPGYPCLLAWEPYYSFSYDTADTGSSETGFALAGDGQVLLIRSLVSGDFLGRPVARPAVPADAPERAVAELRALAAELPGLVELDEGCGEAELDAWPVPLPGDVRAVLRELGGVRIAGLAPVELRAGSAAGRLSPALVEMVGGVGSFWPVASIEYGRRSASVQVRIDQESGAWGYVVSVPADAERLAQSPELTLLAESLPHLLLRLARIARGAAQRARTAEGGVDGTGFASRALAGGQHFFPNTGEPWVHPAPPHGWSADGDPLRAAAAARLPANALVADLRDAPVPADLCFHRVKGWGHRARAERLRFFGGGRLAAVVPAPAPDRAPR
;
A
#
# COMPACT_ATOMS: atom_id res chain seq x y z
N MET A 1 15.61 -20.14 18.37
CA MET A 1 14.62 -20.86 17.53
C MET A 1 14.33 -19.99 16.33
N ALA A 2 14.25 -20.57 15.12
CA ALA A 2 14.09 -19.79 13.89
C ALA A 2 12.61 -19.52 13.61
N ALA A 3 12.30 -18.30 13.20
CA ALA A 3 10.98 -17.99 12.65
C ALA A 3 10.87 -18.58 11.24
N VAL A 4 9.67 -19.02 10.86
CA VAL A 4 9.40 -19.56 9.52
C VAL A 4 8.26 -18.79 8.85
N PRO A 5 8.26 -18.61 7.52
CA PRO A 5 7.20 -17.87 6.86
C PRO A 5 5.86 -18.55 7.11
N SER A 6 4.80 -17.79 7.39
CA SER A 6 3.51 -18.37 7.79
C SER A 6 2.88 -19.25 6.71
N LEU A 7 3.14 -18.97 5.43
CA LEU A 7 2.75 -19.85 4.32
C LEU A 7 3.43 -21.23 4.42
N ARG A 8 4.69 -21.26 4.83
CA ARG A 8 5.43 -22.50 5.06
C ARG A 8 4.95 -23.19 6.33
N ALA A 9 4.74 -22.44 7.41
CA ALA A 9 4.14 -22.97 8.63
C ALA A 9 2.77 -23.61 8.34
N ALA A 10 1.98 -23.01 7.46
CA ALA A 10 0.69 -23.54 7.05
C ALA A 10 0.79 -24.86 6.26
N ALA A 11 1.85 -25.04 5.48
CA ALA A 11 2.11 -26.28 4.74
C ALA A 11 2.62 -27.40 5.66
N ASP A 12 3.47 -27.05 6.63
CA ASP A 12 4.22 -28.01 7.44
C ASP A 12 3.51 -28.37 8.77
N ASP A 13 2.69 -27.47 9.35
CA ASP A 13 1.98 -27.66 10.63
C ASP A 13 0.56 -27.03 10.62
N PRO A 14 -0.50 -27.84 10.41
CA PRO A 14 -1.89 -27.37 10.40
C PRO A 14 -2.38 -26.77 11.73
N GLY A 15 -1.74 -27.11 12.85
CA GLY A 15 -2.03 -26.54 14.16
C GLY A 15 -1.52 -25.10 14.25
N LEU A 16 -0.28 -24.85 13.84
CA LEU A 16 0.28 -23.50 13.72
C LEU A 16 -0.47 -22.68 12.68
N ALA A 17 -0.83 -23.27 11.54
CA ALA A 17 -1.63 -22.63 10.50
C ALA A 17 -2.93 -22.02 11.05
N ARG A 18 -3.61 -22.77 11.92
CA ARG A 18 -4.87 -22.34 12.53
C ARG A 18 -4.70 -21.17 13.49
N LEU A 19 -3.57 -21.13 14.21
CA LEU A 19 -3.24 -20.07 15.17
C LEU A 19 -2.71 -18.82 14.48
N ALA A 20 -1.91 -18.98 13.42
CA ALA A 20 -1.31 -17.88 12.67
C ALA A 20 -2.26 -17.24 11.64
N GLY A 21 -3.28 -17.97 11.20
CA GLY A 21 -4.24 -17.49 10.20
C GLY A 21 -3.81 -17.83 8.76
N PRO A 22 -4.44 -17.20 7.75
CA PRO A 22 -4.50 -17.72 6.37
C PRO A 22 -3.21 -17.65 5.53
N GLY A 23 -2.02 -17.56 6.13
CA GLY A 23 -0.74 -17.57 5.42
C GLY A 23 -0.45 -16.26 4.68
N ASP A 24 0.34 -15.39 5.30
CA ASP A 24 0.90 -14.15 4.74
C ASP A 24 2.43 -14.31 4.61
N SER A 25 2.98 -14.15 3.40
CA SER A 25 4.42 -14.25 3.14
C SER A 25 5.27 -13.25 3.92
N LEU A 26 4.66 -12.16 4.41
CA LEU A 26 5.33 -11.15 5.23
C LEU A 26 5.15 -11.38 6.74
N THR A 27 4.43 -12.43 7.12
CA THR A 27 4.27 -12.83 8.51
C THR A 27 5.07 -14.08 8.77
N ASP A 28 6.04 -13.98 9.66
CA ASP A 28 6.73 -15.11 10.25
C ASP A 28 5.99 -15.65 11.45
N VAL A 29 6.07 -16.96 11.62
CA VAL A 29 5.51 -17.71 12.73
C VAL A 29 6.66 -18.24 13.56
N VAL A 30 6.62 -17.90 14.84
CA VAL A 30 7.48 -18.47 15.88
C VAL A 30 6.61 -19.33 16.78
N ASP A 31 6.86 -20.64 16.76
CA ASP A 31 6.16 -21.60 17.62
C ASP A 31 6.66 -21.55 19.08
N LEU A 32 5.88 -20.97 19.97
CA LEU A 32 6.23 -20.85 21.39
C LEU A 32 5.79 -22.06 22.23
N ARG A 33 5.15 -23.09 21.64
CA ARG A 33 4.60 -24.24 22.40
C ARG A 33 5.67 -25.08 23.10
N ALA A 34 6.90 -25.06 22.59
CA ALA A 34 8.01 -25.87 23.09
C ALA A 34 9.15 -25.03 23.70
N LEU A 35 8.85 -23.82 24.19
CA LEU A 35 9.87 -23.00 24.82
C LEU A 35 10.43 -23.66 26.09
N PRO A 36 11.73 -23.54 26.36
CA PRO A 36 12.30 -23.97 27.63
C PRO A 36 11.73 -23.13 28.78
N GLY A 37 11.63 -23.72 29.98
CA GLY A 37 11.07 -23.08 31.18
C GLY A 37 11.93 -21.96 31.80
N TYR A 38 12.82 -21.34 31.03
CA TYR A 38 13.66 -20.20 31.44
C TYR A 38 13.56 -19.07 30.42
N PRO A 39 13.84 -17.80 30.83
CA PRO A 39 13.78 -16.66 29.91
C PRO A 39 14.68 -16.86 28.70
N CYS A 40 14.14 -16.67 27.50
CA CYS A 40 14.85 -16.81 26.24
C CYS A 40 14.74 -15.53 25.40
N LEU A 41 15.83 -15.18 24.71
CA LEU A 41 15.86 -14.11 23.73
C LEU A 41 15.50 -14.70 22.36
N LEU A 42 14.56 -14.06 21.67
CA LEU A 42 14.30 -14.36 20.27
C LEU A 42 15.14 -13.42 19.39
N ALA A 43 16.13 -14.00 18.70
CA ALA A 43 16.83 -13.31 17.62
C ALA A 43 16.08 -13.58 16.31
N TRP A 44 15.58 -12.51 15.70
CA TRP A 44 14.93 -12.54 14.40
C TRP A 44 15.60 -11.48 13.53
N GLU A 45 15.98 -11.88 12.33
CA GLU A 45 16.42 -10.97 11.30
C GLU A 45 15.29 -10.85 10.29
N PRO A 46 14.89 -9.62 9.90
CA PRO A 46 13.99 -9.44 8.79
C PRO A 46 14.55 -10.17 7.57
N TYR A 47 13.67 -10.70 6.71
CA TYR A 47 14.05 -11.41 5.48
C TYR A 47 15.07 -10.69 4.58
N TYR A 48 15.25 -9.37 4.78
CA TYR A 48 16.11 -8.53 3.97
C TYR A 48 16.92 -7.57 4.85
N SER A 49 17.89 -8.10 5.61
CA SER A 49 19.00 -7.32 6.20
C SER A 49 20.22 -7.35 5.28
N PHE A 50 20.70 -6.19 4.85
CA PHE A 50 22.07 -6.03 4.36
C PHE A 50 22.97 -5.65 5.52
N SER A 51 24.27 -5.92 5.40
CA SER A 51 25.29 -5.78 6.45
C SER A 51 25.46 -4.37 7.06
N TYR A 52 24.76 -3.37 6.54
CA TYR A 52 24.66 -2.02 7.12
C TYR A 52 23.24 -1.44 7.15
N ASP A 53 22.23 -2.15 6.62
CA ASP A 53 20.87 -1.63 6.45
C ASP A 53 19.83 -2.78 6.45
N THR A 54 18.91 -2.80 7.41
CA THR A 54 17.66 -3.57 7.29
C THR A 54 16.79 -2.92 6.24
N ALA A 55 16.55 -3.58 5.10
CA ALA A 55 15.60 -3.20 4.05
C ALA A 55 15.34 -1.68 3.94
N ASP A 56 16.42 -0.92 3.70
CA ASP A 56 16.53 0.47 3.24
C ASP A 56 15.37 1.44 3.58
N THR A 57 14.83 1.36 4.79
CA THR A 57 13.99 2.39 5.38
C THR A 57 14.27 2.34 6.87
N GLY A 58 14.61 3.46 7.49
CA GLY A 58 14.44 3.62 8.94
C GLY A 58 12.98 3.50 9.42
N SER A 59 12.14 2.79 8.67
CA SER A 59 10.70 2.62 8.82
C SER A 59 10.19 1.28 8.25
N SER A 60 11.03 0.24 8.16
CA SER A 60 10.53 -1.13 8.17
C SER A 60 10.00 -1.42 9.58
N GLU A 61 8.74 -1.08 9.80
CA GLU A 61 8.08 -1.36 11.07
C GLU A 61 7.88 -2.87 11.19
N THR A 62 8.17 -3.41 12.37
CA THR A 62 7.87 -4.81 12.66
C THR A 62 6.67 -4.86 13.59
N GLY A 63 5.60 -5.47 13.12
CA GLY A 63 4.45 -5.77 13.95
C GLY A 63 4.68 -7.06 14.71
N PHE A 64 4.44 -7.06 16.02
CA PHE A 64 4.47 -8.26 16.84
C PHE A 64 3.08 -8.54 17.40
N ALA A 65 2.64 -9.79 17.33
CA ALA A 65 1.40 -10.21 17.95
C ALA A 65 1.53 -11.62 18.52
N LEU A 66 0.99 -11.84 19.73
CA LEU A 66 0.82 -13.17 20.28
C LEU A 66 -0.53 -13.75 19.86
N ALA A 67 -0.55 -15.02 19.48
CA ALA A 67 -1.75 -15.77 19.11
C ALA A 67 -1.82 -17.10 19.86
N GLY A 68 -3.03 -17.66 19.96
CA GLY A 68 -3.28 -18.93 20.65
C GLY A 68 -2.86 -18.90 22.11
N ASP A 69 -3.31 -17.90 22.89
CA ASP A 69 -2.96 -17.75 24.31
C ASP A 69 -1.44 -17.70 24.59
N GLY A 70 -0.68 -17.12 23.65
CA GLY A 70 0.77 -16.99 23.76
C GLY A 70 1.55 -18.21 23.24
N GLN A 71 0.87 -19.16 22.59
CA GLN A 71 1.51 -20.31 21.95
C GLN A 71 2.26 -19.97 20.67
N VAL A 72 1.97 -18.82 20.05
CA VAL A 72 2.61 -18.39 18.81
C VAL A 72 2.93 -16.91 18.87
N LEU A 73 4.14 -16.53 18.45
CA LEU A 73 4.50 -15.15 18.13
C LEU A 73 4.47 -14.97 16.62
N LEU A 74 3.66 -14.02 16.16
CA LEU A 74 3.59 -13.55 14.79
C LEU A 74 4.49 -12.33 14.66
N ILE A 75 5.44 -12.41 13.74
CA ILE A 75 6.35 -11.31 13.42
C ILE A 75 6.03 -10.88 12.00
N ARG A 76 5.37 -9.73 11.87
CA ARG A 76 4.98 -9.20 10.58
C ARG A 76 5.98 -8.14 10.15
N SER A 77 6.66 -8.38 9.05
CA SER A 77 7.39 -7.33 8.35
C SER A 77 6.36 -6.41 7.68
N LEU A 78 6.26 -5.17 8.15
CA LEU A 78 5.50 -4.13 7.46
C LEU A 78 6.40 -3.55 6.37
N VAL A 79 6.51 -4.36 5.31
CA VAL A 79 7.34 -4.03 4.17
C VAL A 79 6.64 -2.98 3.34
N SER A 80 7.44 -2.01 2.94
CA SER A 80 6.98 -0.74 2.49
C SER A 80 7.71 -0.45 1.18
N GLY A 81 7.27 -1.14 0.12
CA GLY A 81 7.83 -1.04 -1.23
C GLY A 81 8.11 -2.36 -1.95
N ASP A 82 8.44 -2.22 -3.24
CA ASP A 82 8.79 -3.28 -4.16
C ASP A 82 10.32 -3.30 -4.31
N PHE A 83 10.92 -4.47 -4.10
CA PHE A 83 12.35 -4.61 -3.90
C PHE A 83 13.05 -4.64 -5.25
N LEU A 84 13.70 -3.54 -5.59
CA LEU A 84 14.45 -3.41 -6.84
C LEU A 84 15.56 -4.46 -6.94
N GLY A 85 15.38 -5.38 -7.88
CA GLY A 85 16.38 -6.37 -8.31
C GLY A 85 16.13 -7.82 -7.89
N ARG A 86 15.09 -8.11 -7.09
CA ARG A 86 14.64 -9.48 -6.82
C ARG A 86 13.11 -9.55 -6.83
N PRO A 87 12.49 -10.49 -7.55
CA PRO A 87 11.04 -10.58 -7.64
C PRO A 87 10.46 -10.87 -6.26
N VAL A 88 9.69 -9.90 -5.75
CA VAL A 88 8.85 -10.10 -4.57
C VAL A 88 7.65 -10.90 -5.05
N ALA A 89 7.37 -12.01 -4.38
CA ALA A 89 6.11 -12.70 -4.58
C ALA A 89 4.99 -11.79 -4.04
N ARG A 90 4.47 -10.91 -4.90
CA ARG A 90 3.28 -10.12 -4.58
C ARG A 90 2.13 -11.09 -4.32
N PRO A 91 1.27 -10.85 -3.31
CA PRO A 91 0.10 -11.67 -3.11
C PRO A 91 -0.73 -11.65 -4.39
N ALA A 92 -0.88 -12.80 -5.03
CA ALA A 92 -1.77 -12.90 -6.18
C ALA A 92 -3.18 -12.54 -5.72
N VAL A 93 -3.73 -11.46 -6.28
CA VAL A 93 -5.14 -11.15 -6.07
C VAL A 93 -5.93 -12.31 -6.68
N PRO A 94 -6.80 -12.98 -5.90
CA PRO A 94 -7.61 -14.07 -6.44
C PRO A 94 -8.41 -13.59 -7.64
N ALA A 95 -8.55 -14.43 -8.68
CA ALA A 95 -9.30 -14.06 -9.87
C ALA A 95 -10.78 -13.77 -9.56
N ASP A 96 -11.32 -14.38 -8.49
CA ASP A 96 -12.66 -14.17 -7.94
C ASP A 96 -12.72 -13.08 -6.87
N ALA A 97 -11.71 -12.20 -6.78
CA ALA A 97 -11.67 -11.15 -5.77
C ALA A 97 -12.90 -10.24 -5.74
N PRO A 98 -13.52 -9.83 -6.87
CA PRO A 98 -14.72 -9.01 -6.87
C PRO A 98 -15.88 -9.68 -6.15
N GLU A 99 -16.25 -10.89 -6.57
CA GLU A 99 -17.39 -11.64 -6.03
C GLU A 99 -17.13 -12.02 -4.57
N ARG A 100 -15.90 -12.43 -4.26
CA ARG A 100 -15.49 -12.79 -2.90
C ARG A 100 -15.54 -11.57 -1.97
N ALA A 101 -15.08 -10.40 -2.41
CA ALA A 101 -15.14 -9.18 -1.60
C ALA A 101 -16.58 -8.83 -1.23
N VAL A 102 -17.48 -8.84 -2.23
CA VAL A 102 -18.90 -8.55 -2.03
C VAL A 102 -19.53 -9.56 -1.07
N ALA A 103 -19.32 -10.85 -1.30
CA ALA A 103 -19.89 -11.90 -0.47
C ALA A 103 -19.42 -11.80 1.00
N GLU A 104 -18.12 -11.58 1.21
CA GLU A 104 -17.55 -11.48 2.56
C GLU A 104 -18.02 -10.24 3.31
N LEU A 105 -18.10 -9.09 2.64
CA LEU A 105 -18.62 -7.86 3.23
C LEU A 105 -20.10 -7.98 3.58
N ARG A 106 -20.92 -8.59 2.71
CA ARG A 106 -22.35 -8.85 2.99
C ARG A 106 -22.54 -9.78 4.17
N ALA A 107 -21.75 -10.86 4.24
CA ALA A 107 -21.79 -11.78 5.37
C ALA A 107 -21.43 -11.05 6.68
N LEU A 108 -20.40 -10.18 6.66
CA LEU A 108 -20.02 -9.38 7.82
C LEU A 108 -21.09 -8.36 8.22
N ALA A 109 -21.72 -7.68 7.25
CA ALA A 109 -22.80 -6.74 7.54
C ALA A 109 -24.03 -7.42 8.16
N ALA A 110 -24.35 -8.64 7.72
CA ALA A 110 -25.40 -9.45 8.32
C ALA A 110 -25.04 -9.98 9.72
N GLU A 111 -23.78 -10.34 9.94
CA GLU A 111 -23.28 -10.81 11.24
C GLU A 111 -23.15 -9.67 12.27
N LEU A 112 -22.79 -8.47 11.81
CA LEU A 112 -22.37 -7.34 12.65
C LEU A 112 -23.15 -6.05 12.32
N PRO A 113 -24.50 -6.06 12.43
CA PRO A 113 -25.32 -4.89 12.11
C PRO A 113 -24.92 -3.69 12.98
N GLY A 114 -24.78 -2.52 12.35
CA GLY A 114 -24.35 -1.27 12.98
C GLY A 114 -22.84 -1.15 13.24
N LEU A 115 -22.07 -2.21 13.03
CA LEU A 115 -20.59 -2.17 13.04
C LEU A 115 -20.01 -2.28 11.63
N VAL A 116 -20.70 -2.98 10.74
CA VAL A 116 -20.41 -3.05 9.31
C VAL A 116 -21.68 -2.72 8.54
N GLU A 117 -21.64 -1.66 7.75
CA GLU A 117 -22.76 -1.18 6.94
C GLU A 117 -22.32 -1.06 5.47
N LEU A 118 -23.23 -1.37 4.56
CA LEU A 118 -22.98 -1.34 3.12
C LEU A 118 -24.01 -0.43 2.47
N ASP A 119 -23.56 0.44 1.58
CA ASP A 119 -24.47 1.21 0.74
C ASP A 119 -24.93 0.37 -0.45
N GLU A 120 -26.17 0.61 -0.91
CA GLU A 120 -26.71 -0.01 -2.11
C GLU A 120 -25.84 0.27 -3.33
N GLY A 121 -25.71 -0.74 -4.19
CA GLY A 121 -24.99 -0.64 -5.45
C GLY A 121 -25.67 0.26 -6.48
N CYS A 122 -24.99 0.44 -7.61
CA CYS A 122 -25.41 1.26 -8.73
C CYS A 122 -26.16 0.43 -9.77
N GLY A 123 -27.22 0.99 -10.35
CA GLY A 123 -27.90 0.42 -11.52
C GLY A 123 -27.08 0.63 -12.81
N GLU A 124 -27.38 -0.13 -13.87
CA GLU A 124 -26.63 -0.03 -15.14
C GLU A 124 -26.60 1.39 -15.73
N ALA A 125 -27.71 2.13 -15.65
CA ALA A 125 -27.76 3.51 -16.15
C ALA A 125 -26.78 4.44 -15.41
N GLU A 126 -26.54 4.21 -14.11
CA GLU A 126 -25.56 4.97 -13.33
C GLU A 126 -24.12 4.54 -13.70
N LEU A 127 -23.89 3.24 -13.90
CA LEU A 127 -22.60 2.71 -14.34
C LEU A 127 -22.22 3.14 -15.76
N ASP A 128 -23.19 3.25 -16.67
CA ASP A 128 -22.97 3.70 -18.05
C ASP A 128 -22.71 5.22 -18.12
N ALA A 129 -23.22 5.98 -17.15
CA ALA A 129 -22.99 7.42 -17.01
C ALA A 129 -21.71 7.77 -16.23
N TRP A 130 -20.88 6.78 -15.90
CA TRP A 130 -19.68 7.01 -15.09
C TRP A 130 -18.67 7.92 -15.82
N PRO A 131 -18.06 8.89 -15.13
CA PRO A 131 -17.18 9.88 -15.77
C PRO A 131 -15.84 9.32 -16.26
N VAL A 132 -15.52 8.07 -15.91
CA VAL A 132 -14.32 7.34 -16.36
C VAL A 132 -14.71 5.91 -16.75
N PRO A 133 -13.99 5.26 -17.68
CA PRO A 133 -14.24 3.86 -18.01
C PRO A 133 -14.21 2.98 -16.77
N LEU A 134 -15.18 2.06 -16.66
CA LEU A 134 -15.26 1.09 -15.57
C LEU A 134 -14.86 -0.31 -16.08
N PRO A 135 -13.73 -0.86 -15.60
CA PRO A 135 -13.36 -2.26 -15.83
C PRO A 135 -14.44 -3.23 -15.35
N GLY A 136 -14.51 -4.42 -15.96
CA GLY A 136 -15.59 -5.39 -15.69
C GLY A 136 -15.67 -5.85 -14.24
N ASP A 137 -14.53 -6.02 -13.58
CA ASP A 137 -14.40 -6.35 -12.16
C ASP A 137 -14.90 -5.22 -11.25
N VAL A 138 -14.57 -3.96 -11.59
CA VAL A 138 -15.08 -2.78 -10.89
C VAL A 138 -16.59 -2.63 -11.08
N ARG A 139 -17.11 -2.85 -12.31
CA ARG A 139 -18.56 -2.85 -12.56
C ARG A 139 -19.26 -3.93 -11.74
N ALA A 140 -18.69 -5.12 -11.63
CA ALA A 140 -19.25 -6.20 -10.83
C ALA A 140 -19.36 -5.82 -9.34
N VAL A 141 -18.34 -5.16 -8.78
CA VAL A 141 -18.40 -4.63 -7.41
C VAL A 141 -19.46 -3.54 -7.26
N LEU A 142 -19.45 -2.54 -8.15
CA LEU A 142 -20.32 -1.37 -8.04
C LEU A 142 -21.80 -1.71 -8.20
N ARG A 143 -22.17 -2.76 -8.94
CA ARG A 143 -23.55 -3.28 -8.99
C ARG A 143 -24.07 -3.70 -7.62
N GLU A 144 -23.17 -4.21 -6.79
CA GLU A 144 -23.52 -4.87 -5.56
C GLU A 144 -23.31 -3.98 -4.33
N LEU A 145 -22.38 -3.01 -4.40
CA LEU A 145 -21.95 -2.16 -3.30
C LEU A 145 -21.67 -0.72 -3.76
N GLY A 146 -22.35 0.25 -3.15
CA GLY A 146 -22.06 1.69 -3.34
C GLY A 146 -21.00 2.23 -2.37
N GLY A 147 -20.72 1.51 -1.30
CA GLY A 147 -19.86 1.98 -0.22
C GLY A 147 -19.81 1.00 0.95
N VAL A 148 -18.81 1.18 1.82
CA VAL A 148 -18.54 0.33 2.98
C VAL A 148 -18.20 1.22 4.18
N ARG A 149 -18.94 1.04 5.28
CA ARG A 149 -18.62 1.65 6.58
C ARG A 149 -18.30 0.53 7.56
N ILE A 150 -17.12 0.62 8.17
CA ILE A 150 -16.69 -0.28 9.23
C ILE A 150 -16.36 0.61 10.43
N ALA A 151 -16.99 0.36 11.57
CA ALA A 151 -16.74 1.12 12.79
C ALA A 151 -15.23 1.16 13.11
N GLY A 152 -14.68 2.35 13.32
CA GLY A 152 -13.25 2.57 13.55
C GLY A 152 -12.40 2.79 12.30
N LEU A 153 -12.95 2.68 11.09
CA LEU A 153 -12.28 3.01 9.83
C LEU A 153 -12.93 4.21 9.14
N ALA A 154 -12.19 4.86 8.24
CA ALA A 154 -12.76 5.85 7.34
C ALA A 154 -13.76 5.16 6.38
N PRO A 155 -14.91 5.79 6.08
CA PRO A 155 -15.87 5.25 5.15
C PRO A 155 -15.26 5.17 3.75
N VAL A 156 -15.49 4.05 3.06
CA VAL A 156 -15.11 3.86 1.66
C VAL A 156 -16.34 4.11 0.81
N GLU A 157 -16.33 5.17 0.03
CA GLU A 157 -17.41 5.61 -0.84
C GLU A 157 -17.05 5.29 -2.29
N LEU A 158 -17.79 4.40 -2.94
CA LEU A 158 -17.48 3.95 -4.30
C LEU A 158 -18.26 4.72 -5.36
N ARG A 159 -19.42 5.28 -4.99
CA ARG A 159 -20.33 6.01 -5.89
C ARG A 159 -19.73 7.29 -6.47
N ALA A 160 -20.16 7.65 -7.67
CA ALA A 160 -19.85 8.94 -8.27
C ALA A 160 -20.47 10.11 -7.48
N GLY A 161 -19.72 11.21 -7.36
CA GLY A 161 -20.16 12.40 -6.62
C GLY A 161 -20.08 12.29 -5.09
N SER A 162 -19.41 11.25 -4.58
CA SER A 162 -19.19 11.05 -3.15
C SER A 162 -18.37 12.18 -2.52
N ALA A 163 -18.46 12.33 -1.20
CA ALA A 163 -17.75 13.37 -0.47
C ALA A 163 -16.23 13.15 -0.51
N ALA A 164 -15.78 11.90 -0.64
CA ALA A 164 -14.40 11.54 -0.93
C ALA A 164 -13.84 12.22 -2.20
N GLY A 165 -14.71 12.62 -3.14
CA GLY A 165 -14.39 13.32 -4.38
C GLY A 165 -13.88 14.75 -4.26
N ARG A 166 -13.96 15.38 -3.08
CA ARG A 166 -13.67 16.81 -2.91
C ARG A 166 -12.18 17.08 -2.69
N LEU A 167 -11.40 16.96 -3.76
CA LEU A 167 -9.99 17.39 -3.76
C LEU A 167 -9.86 18.82 -4.28
N SER A 168 -8.87 19.56 -3.77
CA SER A 168 -8.58 20.91 -4.29
C SER A 168 -8.07 20.83 -5.74
N PRO A 169 -8.33 21.83 -6.60
CA PRO A 169 -7.83 21.82 -7.97
C PRO A 169 -6.31 21.63 -8.07
N ALA A 170 -5.56 22.24 -7.15
CA ALA A 170 -4.11 22.07 -7.04
C ALA A 170 -3.72 20.61 -6.76
N LEU A 171 -4.42 19.94 -5.86
CA LEU A 171 -4.17 18.52 -5.57
C LEU A 171 -4.53 17.63 -6.77
N VAL A 172 -5.65 17.91 -7.45
CA VAL A 172 -6.07 17.19 -8.67
C VAL A 172 -4.98 17.28 -9.74
N GLU A 173 -4.44 18.47 -9.98
CA GLU A 173 -3.33 18.67 -10.93
C GLU A 173 -2.10 17.88 -10.50
N MET A 174 -1.70 17.99 -9.22
CA MET A 174 -0.52 17.31 -8.69
C MET A 174 -0.60 15.79 -8.82
N VAL A 175 -1.78 15.18 -8.67
CA VAL A 175 -1.93 13.72 -8.71
C VAL A 175 -2.26 13.17 -10.10
N GLY A 176 -2.01 13.95 -11.16
CA GLY A 176 -2.09 13.54 -12.56
C GLY A 176 -3.27 14.12 -13.34
N GLY A 177 -4.03 15.03 -12.74
CA GLY A 177 -5.19 15.66 -13.37
C GLY A 177 -6.46 14.80 -13.33
N VAL A 178 -7.55 15.38 -13.86
CA VAL A 178 -8.86 14.72 -13.93
C VAL A 178 -8.77 13.42 -14.71
N GLY A 179 -9.40 12.35 -14.19
CA GLY A 179 -9.44 11.05 -14.83
C GLY A 179 -8.20 10.17 -14.63
N SER A 180 -7.16 10.66 -13.94
CA SER A 180 -5.98 9.83 -13.57
C SER A 180 -6.15 9.06 -12.26
N PHE A 181 -7.26 9.28 -11.56
CA PHE A 181 -7.58 8.61 -10.31
C PHE A 181 -9.09 8.67 -10.01
N TRP A 182 -9.51 7.82 -9.08
CA TRP A 182 -10.85 7.81 -8.49
C TRP A 182 -10.75 7.80 -6.96
N PRO A 183 -11.13 8.86 -6.26
CA PRO A 183 -11.09 8.89 -4.81
C PRO A 183 -12.19 8.00 -4.22
N VAL A 184 -11.83 7.22 -3.20
CA VAL A 184 -12.71 6.26 -2.54
C VAL A 184 -12.81 6.45 -1.04
N ALA A 185 -11.90 7.19 -0.40
CA ALA A 185 -12.06 7.58 1.01
C ALA A 185 -11.28 8.85 1.33
N SER A 186 -11.75 9.58 2.35
CA SER A 186 -10.98 10.64 3.01
C SER A 186 -10.69 10.20 4.45
N ILE A 187 -9.43 10.29 4.86
CA ILE A 187 -8.99 9.92 6.20
C ILE A 187 -8.52 11.19 6.91
N GLU A 188 -9.06 11.44 8.09
CA GLU A 188 -8.63 12.53 8.97
C GLU A 188 -7.92 11.96 10.19
N TYR A 189 -6.71 12.45 10.48
CA TYR A 189 -5.94 12.10 11.66
C TYR A 189 -5.30 13.34 12.30
N GLY A 190 -5.97 13.86 13.33
CA GLY A 190 -5.56 15.10 13.99
C GLY A 190 -5.58 16.28 13.01
N ARG A 191 -4.41 16.86 12.73
CA ARG A 191 -4.25 17.96 11.76
C ARG A 191 -3.84 17.50 10.36
N ARG A 192 -3.84 16.19 10.12
CA ARG A 192 -3.41 15.59 8.86
C ARG A 192 -4.61 14.97 8.18
N SER A 193 -4.66 15.05 6.86
CA SER A 193 -5.67 14.38 6.04
C SER A 193 -5.02 13.63 4.90
N ALA A 194 -5.65 12.53 4.49
CA ALA A 194 -5.23 11.71 3.38
C ALA A 194 -6.41 11.33 2.49
N SER A 195 -6.18 11.30 1.18
CA SER A 195 -7.10 10.82 0.16
C SER A 195 -6.69 9.41 -0.22
N VAL A 196 -7.62 8.46 -0.07
CA VAL A 196 -7.48 7.13 -0.64
C VAL A 196 -8.09 7.14 -2.02
N GLN A 197 -7.33 6.71 -3.02
CA GLN A 197 -7.72 6.78 -4.41
C GLN A 197 -7.26 5.57 -5.20
N VAL A 198 -8.10 5.11 -6.11
CA VAL A 198 -7.72 4.15 -7.16
C VAL A 198 -7.00 4.92 -8.27
N ARG A 199 -5.89 4.40 -8.77
CA ARG A 199 -5.19 5.00 -9.91
C ARG A 199 -5.81 4.53 -11.21
N ILE A 200 -5.93 5.44 -12.18
CA ILE A 200 -6.48 5.14 -13.49
C ILE A 200 -5.41 5.47 -14.52
N ASP A 201 -5.09 4.49 -15.36
CA ASP A 201 -4.28 4.72 -16.53
C ASP A 201 -5.10 5.49 -17.58
N GLN A 202 -4.68 6.71 -17.91
CA GLN A 202 -5.46 7.60 -18.78
C GLN A 202 -5.49 7.15 -20.24
N GLU A 203 -4.51 6.36 -20.69
CA GLU A 203 -4.44 5.87 -22.08
C GLU A 203 -5.40 4.69 -22.29
N SER A 204 -5.36 3.70 -21.40
CA SER A 204 -6.17 2.48 -21.49
C SER A 204 -7.50 2.56 -20.74
N GLY A 205 -7.66 3.50 -19.81
CA GLY A 205 -8.79 3.55 -18.88
C GLY A 205 -8.75 2.45 -17.81
N ALA A 206 -7.66 1.69 -17.71
CA ALA A 206 -7.52 0.60 -16.74
C ALA A 206 -7.43 1.15 -15.31
N TRP A 207 -8.17 0.53 -14.39
CA TRP A 207 -8.04 0.81 -12.96
C TRP A 207 -6.92 -0.04 -12.39
N GLY A 208 -6.02 0.60 -11.66
CA GLY A 208 -4.87 -0.03 -11.03
C GLY A 208 -4.95 0.00 -9.51
N TYR A 209 -3.81 0.31 -8.92
CA TYR A 209 -3.59 0.29 -7.47
C TYR A 209 -4.49 1.24 -6.71
N VAL A 210 -4.78 0.86 -5.47
CA VAL A 210 -5.35 1.76 -4.46
C VAL A 210 -4.22 2.33 -3.62
N VAL A 211 -4.16 3.65 -3.55
CA VAL A 211 -3.11 4.37 -2.82
C VAL A 211 -3.72 5.38 -1.86
N SER A 212 -3.01 5.66 -0.77
CA SER A 212 -3.29 6.77 0.13
C SER A 212 -2.28 7.89 -0.13
N VAL A 213 -2.72 9.14 -0.26
CA VAL A 213 -1.86 10.32 -0.44
C VAL A 213 -2.30 11.43 0.50
N PRO A 214 -1.42 12.35 0.93
CA PRO A 214 -1.86 13.59 1.58
C PRO A 214 -2.99 14.28 0.82
N ALA A 215 -4.07 14.64 1.52
CA ALA A 215 -5.22 15.34 0.92
C ALA A 215 -5.03 16.87 0.86
N ASP A 216 -3.85 17.36 1.23
CA ASP A 216 -3.47 18.76 1.14
C ASP A 216 -2.35 18.94 0.11
N ALA A 217 -2.52 19.90 -0.80
CA ALA A 217 -1.59 20.13 -1.92
C ALA A 217 -0.23 20.68 -1.43
N GLU A 218 -0.23 21.57 -0.44
CA GLU A 218 1.00 22.13 0.11
C GLU A 218 1.84 21.02 0.77
N ARG A 219 1.20 20.21 1.61
CA ARG A 219 1.82 19.04 2.22
C ARG A 219 2.27 18.03 1.19
N LEU A 220 1.46 17.73 0.17
CA LEU A 220 1.87 16.83 -0.89
C LEU A 220 3.11 17.37 -1.62
N ALA A 221 3.26 18.69 -1.74
CA ALA A 221 4.42 19.31 -2.39
C ALA A 221 5.67 19.25 -1.51
N GLN A 222 5.52 19.48 -0.21
CA GLN A 222 6.63 19.49 0.76
C GLN A 222 7.04 18.08 1.21
N SER A 223 6.06 17.22 1.41
CA SER A 223 6.17 15.84 1.89
C SER A 223 5.25 14.99 1.03
N PRO A 224 5.68 14.72 -0.21
CA PRO A 224 4.95 13.86 -1.13
C PRO A 224 4.93 12.45 -0.56
N GLU A 225 4.08 12.13 0.41
CA GLU A 225 3.90 10.78 0.97
C GLU A 225 2.89 10.03 0.10
N LEU A 226 3.03 8.73 -0.04
CA LEU A 226 2.00 7.85 -0.59
C LEU A 226 2.03 6.56 0.23
N THR A 227 1.01 5.72 0.14
CA THR A 227 1.08 4.35 0.64
C THR A 227 0.25 3.46 -0.27
N LEU A 228 0.85 2.38 -0.76
CA LEU A 228 0.13 1.36 -1.51
C LEU A 228 -0.79 0.58 -0.55
N LEU A 229 -2.10 0.72 -0.72
CA LEU A 229 -3.09 0.04 0.10
C LEU A 229 -3.53 -1.29 -0.49
N ALA A 230 -3.60 -1.39 -1.82
CA ALA A 230 -3.99 -2.63 -2.50
C ALA A 230 -3.60 -2.62 -3.98
N GLU A 231 -3.40 -3.80 -4.54
CA GLU A 231 -3.16 -4.02 -5.98
C GLU A 231 -4.35 -3.60 -6.87
N SER A 232 -5.57 -3.59 -6.32
CA SER A 232 -6.80 -3.22 -7.02
C SER A 232 -7.92 -2.86 -6.04
N LEU A 233 -9.02 -2.26 -6.54
CA LEU A 233 -10.19 -1.97 -5.71
C LEU A 233 -10.79 -3.24 -5.07
N PRO A 234 -11.03 -4.36 -5.79
CA PRO A 234 -11.45 -5.61 -5.16
C PRO A 234 -10.50 -6.09 -4.05
N HIS A 235 -9.19 -5.94 -4.24
CA HIS A 235 -8.21 -6.30 -3.22
C HIS A 235 -8.33 -5.40 -1.97
N LEU A 236 -8.55 -4.09 -2.12
CA LEU A 236 -8.83 -3.21 -0.98
C LEU A 236 -10.04 -3.70 -0.18
N LEU A 237 -11.15 -4.01 -0.87
CA LEU A 237 -12.38 -4.47 -0.23
C LEU A 237 -12.18 -5.81 0.52
N LEU A 238 -11.41 -6.74 -0.04
CA LEU A 238 -11.00 -7.96 0.67
C LEU A 238 -10.17 -7.66 1.92
N ARG A 239 -9.25 -6.68 1.85
CA ARG A 239 -8.47 -6.26 3.03
C ARG A 239 -9.38 -5.70 4.11
N LEU A 240 -10.37 -4.87 3.75
CA LEU A 240 -11.37 -4.34 4.69
C LEU A 240 -12.17 -5.46 5.35
N ALA A 241 -12.66 -6.43 4.58
CA ALA A 241 -13.37 -7.60 5.11
C ALA A 241 -12.51 -8.39 6.10
N ARG A 242 -11.22 -8.60 5.78
CA ARG A 242 -10.27 -9.26 6.69
C ARG A 242 -10.03 -8.47 7.98
N ILE A 243 -9.90 -7.15 7.88
CA ILE A 243 -9.75 -6.27 9.06
C ILE A 243 -10.97 -6.38 9.95
N ALA A 244 -12.18 -6.23 9.39
CA ALA A 244 -13.43 -6.33 10.14
C ALA A 244 -13.59 -7.71 10.79
N ARG A 245 -13.31 -8.81 10.08
CA ARG A 245 -13.40 -10.15 10.65
C ARG A 245 -12.40 -10.37 11.79
N GLY A 246 -11.15 -9.94 11.61
CA GLY A 246 -10.14 -10.01 12.66
C GLY A 246 -10.50 -9.15 13.88
N ALA A 247 -11.08 -7.97 13.66
CA ALA A 247 -11.58 -7.12 14.73
C ALA A 247 -12.72 -7.80 15.50
N ALA A 248 -13.72 -8.36 14.80
CA ALA A 248 -14.83 -9.09 15.40
C ALA A 248 -14.35 -10.29 16.22
N GLN A 249 -13.50 -11.14 15.67
CA GLN A 249 -12.94 -12.31 16.39
C GLN A 249 -12.26 -11.91 17.69
N ARG A 250 -11.47 -10.83 17.68
CA ARG A 250 -10.75 -10.34 18.86
C ARG A 250 -11.61 -9.53 19.84
N ALA A 251 -12.76 -9.03 19.39
CA ALA A 251 -13.70 -8.23 20.19
C ALA A 251 -14.83 -9.07 20.80
N ARG A 252 -14.91 -10.37 20.47
CA ARG A 252 -15.88 -11.29 21.08
C ARG A 252 -15.66 -11.38 22.59
N THR A 253 -16.71 -11.14 23.36
CA THR A 253 -16.73 -11.26 24.82
C THR A 253 -17.11 -12.68 25.23
N ALA A 254 -16.89 -13.02 26.50
CA ALA A 254 -17.28 -14.31 27.08
C ALA A 254 -18.79 -14.60 27.00
N GLU A 255 -19.62 -13.55 26.88
CA GLU A 255 -21.08 -13.63 26.74
C GLU A 255 -21.53 -13.82 25.27
N GLY A 256 -20.59 -14.02 24.34
CA GLY A 256 -20.88 -14.38 22.95
C GLY A 256 -21.17 -13.20 22.01
N GLY A 257 -21.10 -11.96 22.49
CA GLY A 257 -21.32 -10.73 21.70
C GLY A 257 -20.03 -10.03 21.28
N VAL A 258 -20.12 -9.11 20.31
CA VAL A 258 -19.01 -8.23 19.91
C VAL A 258 -19.21 -6.86 20.56
N ASP A 259 -18.28 -6.44 21.43
CA ASP A 259 -18.27 -5.06 21.95
C ASP A 259 -17.90 -4.08 20.83
N GLY A 260 -18.78 -3.12 20.55
CA GLY A 260 -18.57 -2.12 19.49
C GLY A 260 -17.33 -1.26 19.72
N THR A 261 -17.00 -0.93 20.97
CA THR A 261 -15.79 -0.13 21.29
C THR A 261 -14.54 -0.97 21.06
N GLY A 262 -14.54 -2.20 21.57
CA GLY A 262 -13.49 -3.18 21.34
C GLY A 262 -13.27 -3.47 19.86
N PHE A 263 -14.34 -3.61 19.09
CA PHE A 263 -14.30 -3.79 17.63
C PHE A 263 -13.67 -2.59 16.94
N ALA A 264 -14.19 -1.38 17.17
CA ALA A 264 -13.74 -0.17 16.50
C ALA A 264 -12.24 0.10 16.75
N SER A 265 -11.78 -0.08 17.99
CA SER A 265 -10.36 0.07 18.33
C SER A 265 -9.47 -0.93 17.59
N ARG A 266 -9.91 -2.19 17.46
CA ARG A 266 -9.17 -3.25 16.74
C ARG A 266 -9.21 -3.10 15.24
N ALA A 267 -10.32 -2.61 14.69
CA ALA A 267 -10.45 -2.26 13.28
C ALA A 267 -9.50 -1.10 12.95
N LEU A 268 -9.52 -0.03 13.75
CA LEU A 268 -8.60 1.11 13.62
C LEU A 268 -7.15 0.65 13.64
N ALA A 269 -6.74 -0.17 14.62
CA ALA A 269 -5.38 -0.72 14.68
C ALA A 269 -5.02 -1.52 13.42
N GLY A 270 -5.97 -2.30 12.90
CA GLY A 270 -5.82 -3.02 11.63
C GLY A 270 -5.69 -2.09 10.42
N GLY A 271 -6.28 -0.89 10.45
CA GLY A 271 -6.29 0.09 9.36
C GLY A 271 -5.25 1.21 9.48
N GLN A 272 -4.38 1.23 10.50
CA GLN A 272 -3.37 2.29 10.70
C GLN A 272 -2.44 2.50 9.49
N HIS A 273 -2.26 1.47 8.66
CA HIS A 273 -1.48 1.53 7.42
C HIS A 273 -2.23 2.20 6.24
N PHE A 274 -3.45 2.68 6.43
CA PHE A 274 -4.18 3.46 5.43
C PHE A 274 -3.77 4.94 5.43
N PHE A 275 -3.07 5.40 6.47
CA PHE A 275 -2.46 6.72 6.46
C PHE A 275 -1.12 6.68 5.71
N PRO A 276 -0.74 7.75 4.97
CA PRO A 276 0.58 7.83 4.38
C PRO A 276 1.65 7.70 5.47
N ASN A 277 2.36 6.57 5.49
CA ASN A 277 3.55 6.38 6.30
C ASN A 277 4.68 5.94 5.35
N THR A 278 5.87 6.46 5.60
CA THR A 278 6.96 6.77 4.65
C THR A 278 7.69 5.58 4.02
N GLY A 279 7.00 4.49 3.71
CA GLY A 279 7.61 3.28 3.25
C GLY A 279 7.04 2.81 1.92
N GLU A 280 7.65 3.24 0.83
CA GLU A 280 7.06 3.10 -0.51
C GLU A 280 7.99 2.44 -1.52
N PRO A 281 7.45 1.87 -2.62
CA PRO A 281 8.23 1.26 -3.69
C PRO A 281 9.00 2.32 -4.46
N TRP A 282 10.25 2.57 -4.07
CA TRP A 282 11.09 3.55 -4.75
C TRP A 282 11.69 2.94 -6.01
N VAL A 283 11.64 3.67 -7.13
CA VAL A 283 12.61 3.43 -8.21
C VAL A 283 13.87 4.22 -7.86
N HIS A 284 14.97 3.55 -7.54
CA HIS A 284 16.25 4.19 -7.26
C HIS A 284 16.84 4.76 -8.54
N PRO A 285 16.99 6.09 -8.64
CA PRO A 285 17.71 6.68 -9.77
C PRO A 285 19.17 6.25 -9.71
N ALA A 286 19.68 5.74 -10.83
CA ALA A 286 21.07 5.32 -10.97
C ALA A 286 21.76 6.18 -12.02
N PRO A 287 23.10 6.31 -11.99
CA PRO A 287 23.79 6.99 -13.07
C PRO A 287 23.65 6.23 -14.41
N PRO A 288 23.61 6.92 -15.56
CA PRO A 288 23.32 6.32 -16.86
C PRO A 288 24.42 5.41 -17.43
N HIS A 289 25.62 5.33 -16.82
CA HIS A 289 26.75 4.60 -17.41
C HIS A 289 26.48 3.09 -17.56
N GLY A 290 25.69 2.49 -16.65
CA GLY A 290 25.33 1.07 -16.72
C GLY A 290 24.32 0.73 -17.82
N TRP A 291 23.56 1.71 -18.31
CA TRP A 291 22.44 1.50 -19.23
C TRP A 291 22.85 1.22 -20.67
N SER A 292 24.08 1.57 -21.03
CA SER A 292 24.62 1.35 -22.37
C SER A 292 24.98 -0.12 -22.66
N ALA A 293 25.19 -0.92 -21.61
CA ALA A 293 25.61 -2.33 -21.72
C ALA A 293 24.43 -3.32 -21.74
N ASP A 294 23.22 -2.88 -21.38
CA ASP A 294 22.06 -3.74 -21.16
C ASP A 294 21.31 -4.15 -22.45
N GLY A 295 21.71 -3.63 -23.61
CA GLY A 295 21.09 -3.94 -24.91
C GLY A 295 19.70 -3.33 -25.14
N ASP A 296 19.14 -2.63 -24.15
CA ASP A 296 17.86 -1.93 -24.29
C ASP A 296 18.03 -0.61 -25.09
N PRO A 297 17.34 -0.44 -26.24
CA PRO A 297 17.52 0.73 -27.10
C PRO A 297 17.18 2.07 -26.44
N LEU A 298 16.19 2.07 -25.53
CA LEU A 298 15.72 3.27 -24.84
C LEU A 298 16.70 3.68 -23.75
N ARG A 299 17.21 2.71 -22.98
CA ARG A 299 18.25 2.93 -21.97
C ARG A 299 19.58 3.37 -22.61
N ALA A 300 19.98 2.74 -23.72
CA ALA A 300 21.18 3.12 -24.47
C ALA A 300 21.08 4.55 -25.04
N ALA A 301 19.92 4.92 -25.61
CA ALA A 301 19.69 6.27 -26.11
C ALA A 301 19.72 7.34 -25.01
N ALA A 302 19.19 7.04 -23.82
CA ALA A 302 19.27 7.92 -22.67
C ALA A 302 20.71 8.07 -22.17
N ALA A 303 21.46 6.97 -22.09
CA ALA A 303 22.86 6.97 -21.66
C ALA A 303 23.77 7.79 -22.58
N ALA A 304 23.51 7.77 -23.89
CA ALA A 304 24.29 8.54 -24.87
C ALA A 304 24.01 10.06 -24.84
N ARG A 305 22.85 10.48 -24.31
CA ARG A 305 22.38 11.87 -24.37
C ARG A 305 22.51 12.64 -23.06
N LEU A 306 22.56 11.93 -21.94
CA LEU A 306 22.56 12.54 -20.61
C LEU A 306 24.00 12.75 -20.10
N PRO A 307 24.25 13.82 -19.35
CA PRO A 307 25.57 14.06 -18.78
C PRO A 307 25.92 13.00 -17.73
N ALA A 308 27.21 12.78 -17.48
CA ALA A 308 27.70 11.73 -16.59
C ALA A 308 27.21 11.85 -15.14
N ASN A 309 26.86 13.06 -14.70
CA ASN A 309 26.30 13.34 -13.38
C ASN A 309 24.76 13.24 -13.33
N ALA A 310 24.10 12.89 -14.43
CA ALA A 310 22.66 12.66 -14.43
C ALA A 310 22.32 11.42 -13.60
N LEU A 311 21.11 11.42 -13.05
CA LEU A 311 20.48 10.28 -12.41
C LEU A 311 19.24 9.90 -13.21
N VAL A 312 19.15 8.63 -13.57
CA VAL A 312 18.13 8.10 -14.45
C VAL A 312 17.39 6.94 -13.82
N ALA A 313 16.10 6.83 -14.11
CA ALA A 313 15.23 5.77 -13.64
C ALA A 313 14.40 5.24 -14.82
N ASP A 314 14.36 3.92 -14.97
CA ASP A 314 13.46 3.27 -15.90
C ASP A 314 12.14 3.04 -15.21
N LEU A 315 11.08 3.59 -15.79
CA LEU A 315 9.75 3.63 -15.19
C LEU A 315 8.79 2.63 -15.84
N ARG A 316 9.23 1.90 -16.88
CA ARG A 316 8.37 0.99 -17.65
C ARG A 316 7.82 -0.16 -16.82
N ASP A 317 8.64 -0.68 -15.89
CA ASP A 317 8.26 -1.75 -14.97
C ASP A 317 7.97 -1.23 -13.55
N ALA A 318 8.00 0.10 -13.38
CA ALA A 318 7.76 0.70 -12.09
C ALA A 318 6.26 0.69 -11.76
N PRO A 319 5.87 0.39 -10.50
CA PRO A 319 4.49 0.54 -10.09
C PRO A 319 4.04 1.99 -10.27
N VAL A 320 2.82 2.19 -10.78
CA VAL A 320 2.24 3.53 -11.00
C VAL A 320 1.31 3.89 -9.82
N PRO A 321 1.47 5.07 -9.19
CA PRO A 321 2.46 6.10 -9.49
C PRO A 321 3.87 5.68 -9.09
N ALA A 322 4.83 5.95 -9.96
CA ALA A 322 6.23 5.67 -9.69
C ALA A 322 6.84 6.88 -8.98
N ASP A 323 7.60 6.60 -7.92
CA ASP A 323 8.25 7.63 -7.12
C ASP A 323 9.78 7.52 -7.20
N LEU A 324 10.43 8.63 -7.54
CA LEU A 324 11.88 8.74 -7.66
C LEU A 324 12.49 9.41 -6.46
N CYS A 325 13.36 8.67 -5.80
CA CYS A 325 13.99 9.04 -4.55
C CYS A 325 15.42 9.56 -4.76
N PHE A 326 15.61 10.86 -4.96
CA PHE A 326 16.97 11.38 -5.16
C PHE A 326 17.76 11.52 -3.85
N HIS A 327 17.07 11.70 -2.72
CA HIS A 327 17.71 11.88 -1.40
C HIS A 327 18.52 10.67 -0.91
N ARG A 328 18.34 9.48 -1.52
CA ARG A 328 19.05 8.24 -1.17
C ARG A 328 20.20 7.91 -2.11
N VAL A 329 20.36 8.67 -3.19
CA VAL A 329 21.43 8.42 -4.16
C VAL A 329 22.75 8.96 -3.62
N LYS A 330 23.77 8.09 -3.54
CA LYS A 330 25.11 8.45 -3.09
C LYS A 330 25.66 9.61 -3.94
N GLY A 331 25.97 10.74 -3.29
CA GLY A 331 26.45 11.95 -3.95
C GLY A 331 25.37 12.98 -4.29
N TRP A 332 24.10 12.72 -3.98
CA TRP A 332 23.06 13.74 -4.03
C TRP A 332 23.27 14.78 -2.93
N GLY A 333 23.40 16.05 -3.29
CA GLY A 333 23.58 17.11 -2.30
C GLY A 333 22.29 17.37 -1.52
N HIS A 334 22.34 17.37 -0.19
CA HIS A 334 21.22 17.71 0.72
C HIS A 334 20.60 19.12 0.52
N ARG A 335 21.03 19.87 -0.50
CA ARG A 335 20.53 21.21 -0.87
C ARG A 335 19.93 21.26 -2.27
N ALA A 336 19.90 20.13 -3.00
CA ALA A 336 19.33 20.06 -4.34
C ALA A 336 17.80 19.96 -4.24
N ARG A 337 17.09 20.90 -4.88
CA ARG A 337 15.63 21.12 -4.76
C ARG A 337 14.74 20.01 -5.36
N ALA A 338 15.31 19.05 -6.10
CA ALA A 338 14.57 17.95 -6.71
C ALA A 338 14.72 16.68 -5.87
N GLU A 339 14.32 16.72 -4.60
CA GLU A 339 14.51 15.60 -3.66
C GLU A 339 13.65 14.38 -4.01
N ARG A 340 12.55 14.62 -4.73
CA ARG A 340 11.54 13.61 -5.08
C ARG A 340 10.83 14.00 -6.38
N LEU A 341 10.72 13.08 -7.34
CA LEU A 341 9.91 13.26 -8.55
C LEU A 341 8.90 12.14 -8.67
N ARG A 342 7.65 12.50 -8.97
CA ARG A 342 6.53 11.58 -9.03
C ARG A 342 5.96 11.50 -10.42
N PHE A 343 5.67 10.28 -10.85
CA PHE A 343 5.10 9.97 -12.14
C PHE A 343 3.74 9.33 -11.91
N PHE A 344 2.70 10.14 -12.06
CA PHE A 344 1.31 9.76 -11.82
C PHE A 344 0.67 8.93 -12.95
N GLY A 345 1.43 8.68 -14.02
CA GLY A 345 1.10 7.78 -15.14
C GLY A 345 2.36 7.04 -15.63
N GLY A 346 2.18 6.15 -16.62
CA GLY A 346 3.27 5.36 -17.21
C GLY A 346 4.30 6.23 -17.94
N GLY A 347 5.35 6.65 -17.23
CA GLY A 347 6.56 7.18 -17.83
C GLY A 347 7.41 6.04 -18.38
N ARG A 348 8.18 6.28 -19.45
CA ARG A 348 9.16 5.28 -19.92
C ARG A 348 10.51 5.44 -19.24
N LEU A 349 10.98 6.67 -19.13
CA LEU A 349 12.23 7.02 -18.45
C LEU A 349 12.07 8.35 -17.73
N ALA A 350 12.80 8.51 -16.65
CA ALA A 350 12.99 9.78 -15.98
C ALA A 350 14.48 10.07 -15.80
N ALA A 351 14.85 11.34 -15.91
CA ALA A 351 16.22 11.79 -15.75
C ALA A 351 16.26 13.12 -14.98
N VAL A 352 17.21 13.23 -14.06
CA VAL A 352 17.52 14.49 -13.36
C VAL A 352 19.00 14.79 -13.50
N VAL A 353 19.30 16.03 -13.86
CA VAL A 353 20.66 16.55 -13.92
C VAL A 353 20.84 17.50 -12.74
N PRO A 354 21.66 17.17 -11.73
CA PRO A 354 21.98 18.10 -10.65
C PRO A 354 22.57 19.38 -11.22
N ALA A 355 22.02 20.54 -10.84
CA ALA A 355 22.64 21.82 -11.15
C ALA A 355 24.00 21.91 -10.43
N PRO A 356 25.05 22.47 -11.07
CA PRO A 356 26.31 22.73 -10.39
C PRO A 356 26.05 23.59 -9.15
N ALA A 357 26.69 23.25 -8.02
CA ALA A 357 26.58 24.06 -6.81
C ALA A 357 27.03 25.50 -7.15
N PRO A 358 26.29 26.54 -6.75
CA PRO A 358 26.75 27.90 -6.97
C PRO A 358 28.09 28.07 -6.27
N ASP A 359 29.09 28.56 -7.00
CA ASP A 359 30.42 28.85 -6.47
C ASP A 359 30.27 29.67 -5.19
N ARG A 360 30.79 29.14 -4.09
CA ARG A 360 30.89 29.93 -2.87
C ARG A 360 31.91 31.02 -3.15
N ALA A 361 31.48 32.28 -3.20
CA ALA A 361 32.39 33.39 -3.06
C ALA A 361 33.24 33.15 -1.79
N PRO A 362 34.57 33.24 -1.86
CA PRO A 362 35.42 33.08 -0.69
C PRO A 362 34.99 34.11 0.35
N ARG A 363 34.77 33.64 1.59
CA ARG A 363 34.41 34.48 2.73
C ARG A 363 35.57 35.35 3.19
#